data_AF-A0A1D6NZS4-F1
#
_entry.id   AF-A0A1D6NZS4-F1
#
_cell.length_a   1.000
_cell.length_b   1.000
_cell.length_c   1.000
_cell.angle_alpha   90.00
_cell.angle_beta   90.00
_cell.angle_gamma   90.00
#
_symmetry.space_group_name_H-M   'P 1'
#
loop_
_entity.id
_entity.type
_entity.pdbx_description
1 polymer ?
#
loop_
_entity_poly.entity_id
_entity_poly.type
_entity_poly.pdbx_seq_one_letter_code
_entity_poly.pdbx_strand_id
1 'polypeptide(L)' 'MFAYLLDLFVPWRLLAVIGTLLCIVLISGLFFIPESPRWLAKMNIMDDCETSLQVLRGFDADITSELNDIK' A
#
# COMPACT_ATOMS: atom_id res chain seq x y z
N MET A 1 -16.56 28.85 11.42
CA MET A 1 -17.61 28.72 12.45
C MET A 1 -17.95 27.26 12.75
N PHE A 2 -18.22 26.41 11.74
CA PHE A 2 -18.53 24.98 11.95
C PHE A 2 -17.44 24.16 12.66
N ALA A 3 -16.15 24.37 12.33
CA ALA A 3 -15.04 23.67 12.99
C ALA A 3 -15.00 23.91 14.51
N TYR A 4 -15.31 25.13 14.97
CA TYR A 4 -15.34 25.47 16.39
C TYR A 4 -16.55 24.89 17.14
N LEU A 5 -17.69 24.72 16.46
CA LEU A 5 -18.86 24.06 17.04
C LEU A 5 -18.64 22.55 17.15
N LEU A 6 -17.99 21.93 16.16
CA LEU A 6 -17.65 20.51 16.20
C LEU A 6 -16.64 20.20 17.31
N ASP A 7 -15.70 21.10 17.59
CA ASP A 7 -14.73 20.96 18.69
C ASP A 7 -15.39 21.00 20.09
N LEU A 8 -16.54 21.66 20.21
CA LEU A 8 -17.33 21.71 21.45
C LEU A 8 -18.12 20.42 21.72
N PHE A 9 -18.59 19.75 20.65
CA PHE A 9 -19.43 18.55 20.73
C PHE A 9 -18.63 17.25 20.62
N VAL A 10 -17.52 17.28 19.88
CA VAL A 10 -16.68 16.11 19.63
C VAL A 10 -15.42 16.26 20.49
N PRO A 11 -15.24 15.44 21.52
CA PRO A 11 -14.02 15.49 22.31
C PRO A 11 -12.84 15.19 21.39
N TRP A 12 -11.79 16.02 21.45
CA TRP A 12 -10.57 15.86 20.65
C TRP A 12 -9.98 14.44 20.70
N ARG A 13 -10.20 13.71 21.81
CA ARG A 13 -9.84 12.29 21.98
C ARG A 13 -10.53 11.38 20.97
N LEU A 14 -11.82 11.60 20.68
CA LEU A 14 -12.56 10.80 19.69
C LEU A 14 -12.02 11.07 18.28
N LEU A 15 -11.70 12.33 17.98
CA LEU A 15 -11.12 12.71 16.69
C LEU A 15 -9.74 12.06 16.49
N ALA A 16 -8.91 12.03 17.54
CA ALA A 16 -7.63 11.33 17.54
C ALA A 16 -7.77 9.81 17.34
N VAL A 17 -8.76 9.18 17.99
CA VAL A 17 -9.05 7.75 17.82
C VAL A 17 -9.50 7.43 16.40
N ILE A 18 -10.41 8.23 15.82
CA ILE A 18 -10.87 8.02 14.43
C ILE A 18 -9.71 8.19 13.44
N GLY A 19 -8.88 9.22 13.62
CA GLY A 19 -7.69 9.42 12.79
C GLY A 19 -6.70 8.26 12.90
N THR A 20 -6.47 7.78 14.13
CA THR A 20 -5.57 6.64 14.37
C THR A 20 -6.10 5.36 13.73
N LEU A 21 -7.40 5.09 13.85
CA LEU A 21 -8.05 3.95 13.20
C LEU A 21 -7.91 4.01 11.68
N LEU A 22 -8.12 5.17 11.07
CA LEU A 22 -7.93 5.36 9.63
C LEU A 22 -6.48 5.07 9.22
N CYS A 23 -5.50 5.56 9.98
CA CYS A 23 -4.09 5.27 9.75
C CYS A 23 -3.77 3.78 9.86
N ILE A 24 -4.31 3.07 10.86
CA ILE A 24 -4.10 1.62 11.02
C ILE A 24 -4.68 0.86 9.82
N VAL A 25 -5.87 1.23 9.35
CA VAL A 25 -6.48 0.61 8.18
C VAL A 25 -5.62 0.85 6.93
N LEU A 26 -5.08 2.06 6.76
CA LEU A 26 -4.17 2.36 5.65
C LEU A 26 -2.87 1.57 5.72
N ILE A 27 -2.28 1.44 6.91
CA ILE A 27 -1.06 0.63 7.13
C ILE A 27 -1.35 -0.84 6.84
N SER A 28 -2.49 -1.37 7.28
CA SER A 28 -2.89 -2.73 6.96
C SER A 28 -3.09 -2.92 5.46
N GLY A 29 -3.66 -1.93 4.76
CA GLY A 29 -3.80 -1.95 3.30
C GLY A 29 -2.44 -1.91 2.58
N LEU A 30 -1.46 -1.21 3.14
CA LEU A 30 -0.12 -1.13 2.57
C LEU A 30 0.61 -2.48 2.58
N PHE A 31 0.37 -3.34 3.57
CA PHE A 31 0.90 -4.71 3.59
C PHE A 31 0.34 -5.60 2.47
N PHE A 32 -0.85 -5.30 1.93
CA PHE A 32 -1.42 -6.01 0.79
C PHE A 32 -0.91 -5.50 -0.55
N ILE A 33 -0.36 -4.29 -0.59
CA ILE A 33 0.24 -3.73 -1.80
C ILE A 33 1.66 -4.28 -1.91
N PRO A 34 1.96 -5.09 -2.93
CA PRO A 34 3.33 -5.51 -3.16
C PRO A 34 4.18 -4.28 -3.45
N GLU A 35 5.43 -4.31 -2.99
CA GLU A 35 6.38 -3.24 -3.24
C GLU A 35 6.67 -3.11 -4.75
N SER A 36 7.15 -1.94 -5.18
CA SER A 36 7.18 -1.66 -6.62
C SER A 36 8.17 -2.61 -7.34
N PRO A 37 7.75 -3.34 -8.39
CA PRO A 37 8.58 -4.34 -9.06
C PRO A 37 9.84 -3.70 -9.68
N ARG A 38 9.74 -2.44 -10.12
CA ARG A 38 10.89 -1.69 -10.65
C ARG A 38 11.97 -1.41 -9.61
N TRP A 39 11.58 -1.18 -8.35
CA TRP A 39 12.54 -0.98 -7.26
C TRP A 39 13.22 -2.30 -6.88
N LEU A 40 12.45 -3.40 -6.80
CA LEU A 40 12.97 -4.74 -6.55
C LEU A 40 13.95 -5.22 -7.62
N ALA A 41 13.62 -4.98 -8.89
CA ALA A 41 14.51 -5.24 -10.00
C ALA A 41 15.85 -4.49 -9.88
N LYS A 42 15.80 -3.20 -9.48
CA LYS A 42 17.01 -2.40 -9.25
C LYS A 42 17.85 -2.92 -8.07
N MET A 43 17.21 -3.55 -7.09
CA MET A 43 17.87 -4.17 -5.94
C MET A 43 18.43 -5.57 -6.26
N ASN A 44 18.26 -6.05 -7.50
CA ASN A 44 18.64 -7.40 -7.96
C ASN A 44 17.91 -8.52 -7.19
N ILE A 45 16.72 -8.23 -6.66
CA ILE A 45 15.85 -9.19 -5.97
C ILE A 45 14.76 -9.60 -6.96
N MET A 46 15.09 -10.57 -7.80
CA MET A 46 14.23 -11.01 -8.92
C MET A 46 13.02 -11.84 -8.43
N ASP A 47 13.18 -12.61 -7.35
CA ASP A 47 12.13 -13.48 -6.81
C ASP A 47 10.94 -12.68 -6.23
N ASP A 48 11.24 -11.61 -5.48
CA ASP A 48 10.22 -10.71 -4.94
C ASP A 48 9.59 -9.85 -6.05
N CYS A 49 10.36 -9.55 -7.12
CA CYS A 49 9.89 -8.83 -8.30
C CYS A 49 8.83 -9.65 -9.05
N GLU A 50 9.10 -10.94 -9.27
CA GLU A 50 8.16 -11.88 -9.89
C GLU A 50 6.89 -12.00 -9.06
N THR A 51 7.01 -12.20 -7.74
CA THR A 51 5.88 -12.29 -6.81
C THR A 51 5.03 -11.01 -6.85
N SER A 52 5.65 -9.84 -6.85
CA SER A 52 4.97 -8.54 -6.94
C SER A 52 4.25 -8.34 -8.27
N LEU A 53 4.84 -8.79 -9.38
CA LEU A 53 4.20 -8.76 -10.71
C LEU A 53 3.05 -9.75 -10.84
N GLN A 54 3.16 -10.96 -10.26
CA GLN A 54 2.10 -11.97 -10.20
C GLN A 54 0.89 -11.46 -9.42
N VAL A 55 1.12 -10.79 -8.29
CA VAL A 55 0.04 -10.18 -7.49
C VAL A 55 -0.64 -9.03 -8.26
N LEU A 56 0.11 -8.23 -9.02
CA LEU A 56 -0.47 -7.13 -9.82
C LEU A 56 -1.27 -7.60 -11.04
N ARG A 57 -0.80 -8.65 -11.72
CA ARG A 57 -1.29 -9.07 -13.05
C ARG A 57 -2.19 -10.31 -13.02
N GLY A 58 -2.14 -11.06 -11.94
CA GLY A 58 -2.81 -12.34 -11.75
C GLY A 58 -1.82 -13.49 -11.75
N PHE A 59 -2.08 -14.50 -10.90
CA PHE A 59 -1.20 -15.65 -10.68
C PHE A 59 -0.91 -16.48 -11.95
N ASP A 60 -1.77 -16.41 -12.97
CA ASP A 60 -1.64 -17.13 -14.25
C ASP A 60 -1.10 -16.25 -15.40
N ALA A 61 -0.72 -15.00 -15.14
CA ALA A 61 -0.20 -14.12 -16.18
C ALA A 61 1.26 -14.46 -16.51
N ASP A 62 1.58 -14.66 -17.79
CA ASP A 62 2.96 -14.89 -18.22
C ASP A 62 3.79 -13.61 -18.10
N ILE A 63 4.67 -13.56 -17.09
CA ILE A 63 5.49 -12.40 -16.74
C ILE A 63 6.92 -12.50 -17.32
N THR A 64 7.22 -13.63 -17.98
CA THR A 64 8.58 -13.93 -18.44
C THR A 64 9.11 -12.89 -19.42
N SER A 65 8.26 -12.29 -20.26
CA SER A 65 8.68 -11.23 -21.19
C SER A 65 9.08 -9.93 -20.47
N GLU A 66 8.28 -9.48 -19.50
CA GLU A 66 8.59 -8.23 -18.77
C GLU A 66 9.77 -8.38 -17.81
N LEU A 67 9.94 -9.56 -17.21
CA LEU A 67 11.09 -9.85 -16.37
C LEU A 67 12.40 -9.85 -17.19
N ASN A 68 12.34 -10.29 -18.45
CA ASN A 68 13.49 -10.35 -19.35
C ASN A 68 13.82 -8.97 -19.96
N ASP A 69 12.83 -8.08 -20.13
CA ASP A 69 13.06 -6.68 -20.51
C ASP A 69 13.71 -5.84 -19.39
N ILE A 70 13.50 -6.24 -18.13
CA ILE A 70 14.03 -5.55 -16.95
C ILE A 70 15.46 -6.04 -16.60
N LYS A 71 15.86 -7.24 -17.05
CA LYS A 71 17.15 -7.87 -16.78
C LYS A 71 18.29 -7.31 -17.65
#